data_AF-K3VD61-F1
#
_entry.id   AF-K3VD61-F1
#
_cell.length_a   1.000
_cell.length_b   1.000
_cell.length_c   1.000
_cell.angle_alpha   90.00
_cell.angle_beta   90.00
_cell.angle_gamma   90.00
#
_symmetry.space_group_name_H-M   'P 1'
#
loop_
_entity.id
_entity.type
_entity.pdbx_description
1 polymer ?
#
loop_
_entity_poly.entity_id
_entity_poly.type
_entity_poly.pdbx_seq_one_letter_code
_entity_poly.pdbx_strand_id
1 'polypeptide(L)'
;MIQALFTRRVLYAAVSLALTWILALNYRESLFNTVKSQLTSSTTSGILIKDKVATITDTLFTPRLIPLILHYRAVLGPSWPIVFFTSQATFDKHFSPDAPSTSAAWRQAIADGSIETRIISSEFNLTSRKGVNSYFSDPWLWEQLAPAKHVLVFQADAMLCANARKAVDEYLEWDFIGAPLNDTRQVFNGGLSLRNRPMMLDIIKSRDWWTDTNTKDAEYEGHGEDYWMSVLMRERGAHLPSVKEALTFSKQLPWHFKLPGNPIGYHRVHRQLRRDKKAIPKIREWCPEIDLAGTGKLR
;
A
#
# COMPACT_ATOMS: atom_id res chain seq x y z
N MET A 1 -1.34 7.18 81.94
CA MET A 1 -0.44 7.46 80.78
C MET A 1 -0.70 6.57 79.56
N ILE A 2 -1.07 5.30 79.72
CA ILE A 2 -1.22 4.33 78.60
C ILE A 2 -2.43 4.62 77.69
N GLN A 3 -3.57 5.06 78.23
CA GLN A 3 -4.79 5.36 77.45
C GLN A 3 -4.62 6.52 76.45
N ALA A 4 -3.93 7.61 76.84
CA ALA A 4 -3.71 8.78 75.99
C ALA A 4 -2.76 8.51 74.80
N LEU A 5 -1.81 7.57 74.98
CA LEU A 5 -0.94 7.08 73.91
C LEU A 5 -1.70 6.22 72.91
N PHE A 6 -2.69 5.45 73.37
CA PHE A 6 -3.52 4.59 72.53
C PHE A 6 -4.46 5.43 71.63
N THR A 7 -5.13 6.45 72.19
CA THR A 7 -5.99 7.36 71.41
C THR A 7 -5.21 8.17 70.38
N ARG A 8 -3.99 8.62 70.69
CA ARG A 8 -3.13 9.28 69.69
C ARG A 8 -2.75 8.34 68.55
N ARG A 9 -2.36 7.09 68.84
CA ARG A 9 -2.00 6.10 67.81
C ARG A 9 -3.17 5.75 66.89
N VAL A 10 -4.38 5.62 67.45
CA VAL A 10 -5.60 5.38 66.67
C VAL A 10 -5.93 6.59 65.77
N LEU A 11 -5.76 7.82 66.28
CA LEU A 11 -5.96 9.04 65.49
C LEU A 11 -4.96 9.13 64.33
N TYR A 12 -3.67 8.85 64.56
CA TYR A 12 -2.66 8.83 63.50
C TYR A 12 -2.93 7.75 62.44
N ALA A 13 -3.38 6.57 62.86
CA ALA A 13 -3.74 5.50 61.93
C ALA A 13 -4.96 5.88 61.07
N ALA A 14 -5.98 6.50 61.65
CA ALA A 14 -7.17 6.96 60.92
C ALA A 14 -6.83 8.09 59.92
N VAL A 15 -6.00 9.06 60.33
CA VAL A 15 -5.54 10.14 59.43
C VAL A 15 -4.68 9.59 58.30
N SER A 16 -3.79 8.64 58.59
CA SER A 16 -2.95 8.00 57.57
C SER A 16 -3.80 7.22 56.57
N LEU A 17 -4.78 6.45 57.03
CA LEU A 17 -5.74 5.74 56.17
C LEU A 17 -6.52 6.72 55.29
N ALA A 18 -7.06 7.81 55.86
CA ALA A 18 -7.77 8.83 55.11
C ALA A 18 -6.87 9.49 54.04
N LEU A 19 -5.61 9.80 54.37
CA LEU A 19 -4.64 10.34 53.41
C LEU A 19 -4.35 9.35 52.28
N THR A 20 -4.13 8.07 52.60
CA THR A 20 -3.86 7.04 51.59
C THR A 20 -5.06 6.83 50.66
N TRP A 21 -6.27 6.90 51.19
CA TRP A 21 -7.50 6.83 50.39
C TRP A 21 -7.66 8.03 49.45
N ILE A 22 -7.42 9.25 49.95
CA ILE A 22 -7.48 10.47 49.13
C ILE A 22 -6.41 10.43 48.02
N LEU A 23 -5.19 10.00 48.35
CA LEU A 23 -4.12 9.83 47.36
C LEU A 23 -4.46 8.77 46.32
N ALA A 24 -5.07 7.64 46.72
CA ALA A 24 -5.51 6.59 45.81
C ALA A 24 -6.64 7.06 44.88
N LEU A 25 -7.60 7.86 45.39
CA LEU A 25 -8.68 8.46 44.60
C LEU A 25 -8.13 9.47 43.57
N ASN A 26 -7.24 10.37 44.00
CA ASN A 26 -6.59 11.34 43.11
C ASN A 26 -5.72 10.66 42.05
N TYR A 27 -5.00 9.60 42.42
CA TYR A 27 -4.21 8.81 41.48
C TYR A 27 -5.11 8.10 40.45
N ARG A 28 -6.24 7.53 40.89
CA ARG A 28 -7.20 6.87 40.01
C ARG A 28 -7.85 7.86 39.04
N GLU A 29 -8.24 9.06 39.48
CA GLU A 29 -8.75 10.09 38.59
C GLU A 29 -7.68 10.58 37.61
N SER A 30 -6.45 10.80 38.07
CA SER A 30 -5.34 11.16 37.20
C SER A 30 -5.07 10.09 36.15
N LEU A 31 -5.04 8.81 36.54
CA LEU A 31 -4.86 7.68 35.63
C LEU A 31 -6.02 7.60 34.62
N PHE A 32 -7.26 7.79 35.08
CA PHE A 32 -8.43 7.79 34.22
C PHE A 32 -8.40 8.95 33.22
N ASN A 33 -7.98 10.14 33.64
CA ASN A 33 -7.82 11.30 32.78
C ASN A 33 -6.65 11.12 31.80
N THR A 34 -5.55 10.49 32.20
CA THR A 34 -4.43 10.13 31.31
C THR A 34 -4.86 9.10 30.26
N VAL A 35 -5.58 8.06 30.67
CA VAL A 35 -6.10 7.04 29.74
C VAL A 35 -7.13 7.65 28.79
N LYS A 36 -8.07 8.46 29.30
CA LYS A 36 -9.04 9.18 28.48
C LYS A 36 -8.36 10.15 27.52
N SER A 37 -7.34 10.89 27.98
CA SER A 37 -6.51 11.78 27.16
C SER A 37 -5.80 11.01 26.06
N GLN A 38 -5.26 9.82 26.35
CA GLN A 38 -4.61 8.95 25.36
C GLN A 38 -5.61 8.40 24.35
N LEU A 39 -6.81 7.99 24.79
CA LEU A 39 -7.91 7.56 23.91
C LEU A 39 -8.43 8.71 23.04
N THR A 40 -8.46 9.94 23.53
CA THR A 40 -8.87 11.12 22.76
C THR A 40 -7.74 11.71 21.92
N SER A 41 -6.47 11.49 22.27
CA SER A 41 -5.32 11.90 21.45
C SER A 41 -4.94 10.87 20.40
N SER A 42 -5.47 9.64 20.49
CA SER A 42 -5.27 8.57 19.49
C SER A 42 -6.35 8.53 18.40
N THR A 43 -7.12 9.59 18.20
CA THR A 43 -7.83 9.78 16.92
C THR A 43 -6.87 10.33 15.87
N THR A 44 -5.78 9.62 15.60
CA THR A 44 -5.24 9.62 14.25
C THR A 44 -6.25 8.81 13.44
N SER A 45 -7.03 9.52 12.62
CA SER A 45 -8.03 9.00 11.69
C SER A 45 -7.37 8.16 10.58
N GLY A 46 -6.65 7.09 10.95
CA GLY A 46 -6.04 6.15 10.02
C GLY A 46 -7.11 5.26 9.38
N ILE A 47 -6.85 4.79 8.17
CA ILE A 47 -7.79 3.88 7.50
C ILE A 47 -7.85 2.55 8.26
N LEU A 48 -9.01 1.89 8.24
CA LEU A 48 -9.14 0.54 8.77
C LEU A 48 -8.66 -0.49 7.74
N ILE A 49 -7.43 -0.96 7.89
CA ILE A 49 -6.91 -2.08 7.10
C ILE A 49 -7.40 -3.40 7.72
N LYS A 50 -8.10 -4.21 6.91
CA LYS A 50 -8.53 -5.58 7.26
C LYS A 50 -7.69 -6.61 6.50
N ASP A 51 -8.32 -7.43 5.67
CA ASP A 51 -7.66 -8.50 4.91
C ASP A 51 -7.08 -8.02 3.58
N LYS A 52 -7.50 -6.85 3.09
CA LYS A 52 -7.07 -6.31 1.79
C LYS A 52 -6.89 -4.80 1.80
N VAL A 53 -5.94 -4.30 1.03
CA VAL A 53 -5.59 -2.88 0.91
C VAL A 53 -4.99 -2.61 -0.47
N ALA A 54 -5.25 -1.43 -1.01
CA ALA A 54 -4.57 -0.96 -2.22
C ALA A 54 -3.50 0.06 -1.85
N THR A 55 -2.40 0.10 -2.61
CA THR A 55 -1.28 0.98 -2.33
C THR A 55 -0.66 1.55 -3.59
N ILE A 56 -0.27 2.81 -3.48
CA ILE A 56 0.50 3.54 -4.48
C ILE A 56 1.57 4.36 -3.76
N THR A 57 2.77 4.38 -4.33
CA THR A 57 3.87 5.23 -3.86
C THR A 57 4.30 6.17 -4.98
N ASP A 58 4.23 7.47 -4.74
CA ASP A 58 4.79 8.47 -5.65
C ASP A 58 5.30 9.69 -4.87
N THR A 59 6.59 9.97 -4.96
CA THR A 59 7.23 11.11 -4.29
C THR A 59 7.33 12.35 -5.16
N LEU A 60 6.91 12.29 -6.43
CA LEU A 60 7.02 13.36 -7.40
C LEU A 60 5.68 13.66 -8.05
N PHE A 61 4.96 14.65 -7.51
CA PHE A 61 3.63 15.01 -7.96
C PHE A 61 3.53 15.22 -9.49
N THR A 62 2.44 14.70 -10.04
CA THR A 62 1.93 15.02 -11.38
C THR A 62 0.44 15.36 -11.29
N PRO A 63 -0.10 16.22 -12.18
CA PRO A 63 -1.52 16.57 -12.17
C PRO A 63 -2.48 15.38 -12.30
N ARG A 64 -2.00 14.23 -12.80
CA ARG A 64 -2.80 13.00 -12.95
C ARG A 64 -2.92 12.20 -11.66
N LEU A 65 -2.06 12.43 -10.66
CA LEU A 65 -1.95 11.57 -9.49
C LEU A 65 -3.23 11.56 -8.65
N ILE A 66 -3.78 12.73 -8.32
CA ILE A 66 -5.05 12.83 -7.56
C ILE A 66 -6.21 12.17 -8.34
N PRO A 67 -6.49 12.54 -9.61
CA PRO A 67 -7.53 11.86 -10.39
C PRO A 67 -7.36 10.35 -10.51
N LEU A 68 -6.11 9.89 -10.69
CA LEU A 68 -5.80 8.47 -10.79
C LEU A 68 -6.18 7.71 -9.51
N ILE A 69 -5.74 8.20 -8.35
CA ILE A 69 -6.02 7.54 -7.07
C ILE A 69 -7.53 7.56 -6.76
N LEU A 70 -8.20 8.68 -7.04
CA LEU A 70 -9.65 8.79 -6.88
C LEU A 70 -10.42 7.85 -7.82
N HIS A 71 -9.91 7.62 -9.03
CA HIS A 71 -10.44 6.61 -9.94
C HIS A 71 -10.32 5.21 -9.36
N TYR A 72 -9.13 4.83 -8.87
CA TYR A 72 -8.93 3.54 -8.19
C TYR A 72 -9.89 3.36 -7.00
N ARG A 73 -10.06 4.40 -6.17
CA ARG A 73 -11.03 4.40 -5.06
C ARG A 73 -12.44 4.09 -5.57
N ALA A 74 -12.87 4.71 -6.67
CA ALA A 74 -14.21 4.52 -7.23
C ALA A 74 -14.42 3.11 -7.78
N VAL A 75 -13.44 2.56 -8.50
CA VAL A 75 -13.55 1.22 -9.12
C VAL A 75 -13.45 0.11 -8.07
N LEU A 76 -12.59 0.24 -7.07
CA LEU A 76 -12.41 -0.78 -6.03
C LEU A 76 -13.51 -0.78 -4.97
N GLY A 77 -14.13 0.38 -4.73
CA GLY A 77 -15.17 0.56 -3.73
C GLY A 77 -14.67 0.52 -2.28
N PRO A 78 -15.58 0.65 -1.30
CA PRO A 78 -15.24 0.90 0.11
C PRO A 78 -14.55 -0.28 0.81
N SER A 79 -14.54 -1.47 0.20
CA SER A 79 -13.86 -2.65 0.76
C SER A 79 -12.34 -2.64 0.58
N TRP A 80 -11.82 -1.74 -0.26
CA TRP A 80 -10.40 -1.58 -0.57
C TRP A 80 -9.94 -0.17 -0.17
N PRO A 81 -9.52 0.03 1.08
CA PRO A 81 -8.92 1.30 1.47
C PRO A 81 -7.57 1.47 0.75
N ILE A 82 -7.19 2.71 0.47
CA ILE A 82 -5.95 3.03 -0.24
C ILE A 82 -4.95 3.71 0.70
N VAL A 83 -3.75 3.16 0.80
CA VAL A 83 -2.60 3.86 1.40
C VAL A 83 -1.80 4.51 0.29
N PHE A 84 -1.73 5.84 0.30
CA PHE A 84 -0.86 6.60 -0.58
C PHE A 84 0.44 6.97 0.16
N PHE A 85 1.57 6.51 -0.34
CA PHE A 85 2.88 6.84 0.18
C PHE A 85 3.53 7.97 -0.64
N THR A 86 4.03 9.00 0.03
CA THR A 86 4.70 10.13 -0.62
C THR A 86 5.79 10.75 0.25
N SER A 87 6.54 11.72 -0.29
CA SER A 87 7.53 12.48 0.48
C SER A 87 6.87 13.62 1.24
N GLN A 88 7.47 14.04 2.35
CA GLN A 88 6.99 15.19 3.13
C GLN A 88 6.80 16.44 2.25
N ALA A 89 7.79 16.76 1.42
CA ALA A 89 7.74 17.92 0.52
C ALA A 89 6.58 17.85 -0.50
N THR A 90 6.28 16.67 -1.04
CA THR A 90 5.15 16.50 -1.96
C THR A 90 3.82 16.58 -1.20
N PHE A 91 3.73 15.99 0.00
CA PHE A 91 2.57 16.10 0.85
C PHE A 91 2.24 17.55 1.21
N ASP A 92 3.20 18.28 1.77
CA ASP A 92 3.01 19.66 2.24
C ASP A 92 2.52 20.59 1.13
N LYS A 93 3.00 20.36 -0.10
CA LYS A 93 2.68 21.18 -1.26
C LYS A 93 1.35 20.83 -1.93
N HIS A 94 0.94 19.56 -1.91
CA HIS A 94 -0.12 19.05 -2.77
C HIS A 94 -1.28 18.31 -2.08
N PHE A 95 -1.07 17.84 -0.85
CA PHE A 95 -1.99 16.92 -0.19
C PHE A 95 -2.34 17.31 1.25
N SER A 96 -1.56 18.20 1.88
CA SER A 96 -1.87 18.72 3.21
C SER A 96 -3.24 19.45 3.21
N PRO A 97 -3.95 19.50 4.34
CA PRO A 97 -5.25 20.18 4.41
C PRO A 97 -5.20 21.63 3.94
N ASP A 98 -4.08 22.31 4.23
CA ASP A 98 -3.84 23.72 3.92
C ASP A 98 -3.10 23.93 2.59
N ALA A 99 -2.73 22.86 1.87
CA ALA A 99 -2.04 22.99 0.60
C ALA A 99 -2.94 23.69 -0.44
N PRO A 100 -2.42 24.70 -1.18
CA PRO A 100 -3.21 25.44 -2.17
C PRO A 100 -3.78 24.57 -3.29
N SER A 101 -3.18 23.41 -3.54
CA SER A 101 -3.55 22.49 -4.62
C SER A 101 -4.33 21.25 -4.14
N THR A 102 -4.66 21.16 -2.86
CA THR A 102 -5.42 20.03 -2.33
C THR A 102 -6.87 20.09 -2.83
N SER A 103 -7.27 19.07 -3.57
CA SER A 103 -8.61 19.01 -4.17
C SER A 103 -9.70 18.70 -3.12
N ALA A 104 -10.92 19.21 -3.34
CA ALA A 104 -12.04 18.92 -2.46
C ALA A 104 -12.36 17.42 -2.39
N ALA A 105 -12.30 16.73 -3.55
CA ALA A 105 -12.51 15.29 -3.62
C ALA A 105 -11.44 14.50 -2.84
N TRP A 106 -10.19 14.98 -2.84
CA TRP A 106 -9.13 14.38 -2.02
C TRP A 106 -9.45 14.53 -0.53
N ARG A 107 -9.81 15.74 -0.07
CA ARG A 107 -10.20 15.97 1.33
C ARG A 107 -11.37 15.08 1.76
N GLN A 108 -12.37 14.90 0.90
CA GLN A 108 -13.49 14.00 1.16
C GLN A 108 -13.03 12.55 1.34
N ALA A 109 -12.14 12.06 0.48
CA ALA A 109 -11.62 10.71 0.54
C ALA A 109 -10.71 10.45 1.77
N ILE A 110 -10.04 11.49 2.28
CA ILE A 110 -9.34 11.40 3.57
C ILE A 110 -10.36 11.38 4.72
N ALA A 111 -11.34 12.29 4.69
CA ALA A 111 -12.32 12.45 5.77
C ALA A 111 -13.23 11.23 5.96
N ASP A 112 -13.56 10.51 4.88
CA ASP A 112 -14.36 9.29 4.94
C ASP A 112 -13.54 8.02 5.23
N GLY A 113 -12.21 8.15 5.40
CA GLY A 113 -11.32 7.04 5.74
C GLY A 113 -11.12 6.03 4.60
N SER A 114 -11.38 6.42 3.35
CA SER A 114 -11.10 5.58 2.18
C SER A 114 -9.67 5.70 1.66
N ILE A 115 -9.00 6.83 1.94
CA ILE A 115 -7.60 7.07 1.61
C ILE A 115 -6.86 7.54 2.86
N GLU A 116 -5.66 7.03 3.07
CA GLU A 116 -4.71 7.57 4.04
C GLU A 116 -3.42 7.93 3.31
N THR A 117 -2.82 9.07 3.65
CA THR A 117 -1.50 9.43 3.16
C THR A 117 -0.44 9.16 4.21
N ARG A 118 0.63 8.46 3.84
CA ARG A 118 1.76 8.16 4.72
C ARG A 118 3.05 8.71 4.13
N ILE A 119 3.91 9.19 4.99
CA ILE A 119 5.19 9.78 4.60
C ILE A 119 6.26 8.70 4.59
N ILE A 120 6.97 8.57 3.47
CA ILE A 120 8.13 7.68 3.39
C ILE A 120 9.39 8.39 3.89
N SER A 121 10.33 7.61 4.41
CA SER A 121 11.66 8.08 4.77
C SER A 121 12.39 8.65 3.54
N SER A 122 13.18 9.71 3.75
CA SER A 122 14.00 10.32 2.70
C SER A 122 15.14 9.43 2.19
N GLU A 123 15.41 8.30 2.87
CA GLU A 123 16.40 7.31 2.42
C GLU A 123 15.96 6.56 1.15
N PHE A 124 14.66 6.46 0.89
CA PHE A 124 14.12 5.79 -0.29
C PHE A 124 14.20 6.69 -1.54
N ASN A 125 15.21 6.45 -2.39
CA ASN A 125 15.36 7.16 -3.66
C ASN A 125 14.54 6.55 -4.79
N LEU A 126 13.27 6.95 -4.91
CA LEU A 126 12.35 6.44 -5.94
C LEU A 126 12.56 7.03 -7.35
N THR A 127 13.58 7.87 -7.55
CA THR A 127 13.89 8.46 -8.88
C THR A 127 14.77 7.55 -9.75
N SER A 128 15.20 6.42 -9.21
CA SER A 128 16.06 5.45 -9.89
C SER A 128 15.43 4.06 -9.86
N ARG A 129 15.68 3.27 -10.92
CA ARG A 129 15.26 1.87 -10.97
C ARG A 129 15.76 1.10 -9.76
N LYS A 130 17.04 1.27 -9.37
CA LYS A 130 17.60 0.59 -8.19
C LYS A 130 16.82 0.92 -6.92
N GLY A 131 16.53 2.20 -6.68
CA GLY A 131 15.84 2.63 -5.47
C GLY A 131 14.37 2.21 -5.44
N VAL A 132 13.67 2.16 -6.58
CA VAL A 132 12.32 1.58 -6.65
C VAL A 132 12.34 0.09 -6.29
N ASN A 133 13.26 -0.69 -6.85
CA ASN A 133 13.37 -2.11 -6.52
C ASN A 133 13.75 -2.32 -5.04
N SER A 134 14.70 -1.53 -4.53
CA SER A 134 15.11 -1.59 -3.12
C SER A 134 13.94 -1.29 -2.17
N TYR A 135 13.09 -0.31 -2.52
CA TYR A 135 11.91 0.04 -1.74
C TYR A 135 10.86 -1.08 -1.72
N PHE A 136 10.58 -1.72 -2.86
CA PHE A 136 9.63 -2.84 -2.91
C PHE A 136 10.17 -4.11 -2.25
N SER A 137 11.49 -4.25 -2.15
CA SER A 137 12.16 -5.31 -1.40
C SER A 137 12.48 -4.92 0.05
N ASP A 138 11.93 -3.82 0.57
CA ASP A 138 12.15 -3.40 1.96
C ASP A 138 10.98 -3.86 2.84
N PRO A 139 11.23 -4.48 4.02
CA PRO A 139 10.15 -4.93 4.90
C PRO A 139 9.25 -3.80 5.39
N TRP A 140 9.76 -2.57 5.51
CA TRP A 140 9.02 -1.43 6.03
C TRP A 140 7.71 -1.20 5.28
N LEU A 141 7.74 -1.19 3.95
CA LEU A 141 6.55 -0.99 3.11
C LEU A 141 5.45 -2.01 3.46
N TRP A 142 5.82 -3.29 3.53
CA TRP A 142 4.88 -4.37 3.76
C TRP A 142 4.43 -4.46 5.22
N GLU A 143 5.21 -3.95 6.17
CA GLU A 143 4.81 -3.82 7.57
C GLU A 143 3.80 -2.69 7.77
N GLN A 144 3.93 -1.57 7.04
CA GLN A 144 2.94 -0.50 7.04
C GLN A 144 1.55 -1.01 6.59
N LEU A 145 1.49 -1.99 5.71
CA LEU A 145 0.24 -2.50 5.13
C LEU A 145 -0.42 -3.60 5.97
N ALA A 146 0.09 -3.89 7.17
CA ALA A 146 -0.54 -4.83 8.10
C ALA A 146 -1.93 -4.32 8.56
N PRO A 147 -2.90 -5.22 8.87
CA PRO A 147 -2.80 -6.68 8.82
C PRO A 147 -3.13 -7.32 7.45
N ALA A 148 -3.25 -6.55 6.37
CA ALA A 148 -3.74 -7.05 5.07
C ALA A 148 -3.05 -8.33 4.60
N LYS A 149 -3.80 -9.30 4.11
CA LYS A 149 -3.22 -10.46 3.42
C LYS A 149 -2.94 -10.12 1.96
N HIS A 150 -3.85 -9.37 1.33
CA HIS A 150 -3.82 -9.05 -0.08
C HIS A 150 -3.53 -7.57 -0.30
N VAL A 151 -2.48 -7.28 -1.05
CA VAL A 151 -2.08 -5.90 -1.38
C VAL A 151 -2.17 -5.70 -2.88
N LEU A 152 -3.07 -4.80 -3.31
CA LEU A 152 -3.10 -4.33 -4.69
C LEU A 152 -2.12 -3.16 -4.84
N VAL A 153 -1.00 -3.39 -5.51
CA VAL A 153 -0.03 -2.37 -5.89
C VAL A 153 -0.39 -1.79 -7.24
N PHE A 154 -0.44 -0.45 -7.34
CA PHE A 154 -0.53 0.25 -8.62
C PHE A 154 0.41 1.45 -8.68
N GLN A 155 1.07 1.62 -9.82
CA GLN A 155 1.96 2.74 -10.12
C GLN A 155 1.23 3.83 -10.92
N ALA A 156 1.81 5.03 -10.99
CA ALA A 156 1.22 6.17 -11.70
C ALA A 156 0.99 5.94 -13.22
N ASP A 157 1.65 4.92 -13.78
CA ASP A 157 1.52 4.46 -15.17
C ASP A 157 0.73 3.15 -15.31
N ALA A 158 -0.02 2.76 -14.28
CA ALA A 158 -0.99 1.68 -14.29
C ALA A 158 -2.44 2.19 -14.27
N MET A 159 -3.36 1.41 -14.83
CA MET A 159 -4.78 1.68 -14.83
C MET A 159 -5.60 0.43 -14.50
N LEU A 160 -6.65 0.60 -13.70
CA LEU A 160 -7.73 -0.36 -13.54
C LEU A 160 -8.95 0.15 -14.33
N CYS A 161 -9.55 -0.70 -15.14
CA CYS A 161 -10.61 -0.32 -16.07
C CYS A 161 -11.99 -0.54 -15.43
N ALA A 162 -12.81 0.50 -15.34
CA ALA A 162 -14.14 0.52 -14.73
C ALA A 162 -15.15 -0.34 -15.50
N ASN A 163 -14.93 -0.55 -16.80
CA ASN A 163 -15.74 -1.49 -17.60
C ASN A 163 -15.32 -2.95 -17.43
N ALA A 164 -14.30 -3.24 -16.61
CA ALA A 164 -13.89 -4.61 -16.36
C ALA A 164 -15.06 -5.43 -15.80
N ARG A 165 -15.32 -6.57 -16.44
CA ARG A 165 -16.38 -7.49 -16.00
C ARG A 165 -16.02 -8.22 -14.72
N LYS A 166 -14.72 -8.38 -14.46
CA LYS A 166 -14.20 -9.02 -13.27
C LYS A 166 -13.76 -7.99 -12.24
N ALA A 167 -14.06 -8.25 -10.97
CA ALA A 167 -13.53 -7.47 -9.86
C ALA A 167 -12.10 -7.91 -9.49
N VAL A 168 -11.34 -7.05 -8.79
CA VAL A 168 -10.03 -7.44 -8.23
C VAL A 168 -10.17 -8.61 -7.25
N ASP A 169 -11.30 -8.67 -6.53
CA ASP A 169 -11.62 -9.74 -5.59
C ASP A 169 -11.59 -11.16 -6.20
N GLU A 170 -11.85 -11.28 -7.50
CA GLU A 170 -11.80 -12.58 -8.21
C GLU A 170 -10.38 -13.12 -8.40
N TYR A 171 -9.36 -12.35 -8.03
CA TYR A 171 -7.96 -12.75 -8.14
C TYR A 171 -7.29 -12.97 -6.78
N LEU A 172 -8.03 -12.88 -5.66
CA LEU A 172 -7.48 -13.02 -4.30
C LEU A 172 -6.91 -14.41 -4.00
N GLU A 173 -7.22 -15.41 -4.82
CA GLU A 173 -6.63 -16.76 -4.69
C GLU A 173 -5.15 -16.82 -5.07
N TRP A 174 -4.63 -15.82 -5.79
CA TRP A 174 -3.26 -15.79 -6.28
C TRP A 174 -2.33 -15.08 -5.30
N ASP A 175 -1.18 -15.69 -5.02
CA ASP A 175 -0.16 -15.10 -4.15
C ASP A 175 0.59 -13.95 -4.82
N PHE A 176 0.73 -14.00 -6.14
CA PHE A 176 1.20 -12.89 -6.95
C PHE A 176 0.63 -13.00 -8.37
N ILE A 177 -0.09 -11.96 -8.77
CA ILE A 177 -0.55 -11.78 -10.15
C ILE A 177 -0.26 -10.36 -10.62
N GLY A 178 0.20 -10.25 -11.87
CA GLY A 178 0.48 -8.99 -12.55
C GLY A 178 0.60 -9.24 -14.06
N ALA A 179 1.02 -8.23 -14.83
CA ALA A 179 1.23 -8.45 -16.26
C ALA A 179 2.39 -9.44 -16.48
N PRO A 180 2.22 -10.54 -17.23
CA PRO A 180 3.29 -11.52 -17.40
C PRO A 180 4.49 -10.91 -18.13
N LEU A 181 5.70 -11.21 -17.65
CA LEU A 181 6.95 -10.76 -18.24
C LEU A 181 7.56 -11.78 -19.20
N ASN A 182 7.02 -13.00 -19.19
CA ASN A 182 7.43 -14.12 -20.02
C ASN A 182 6.18 -14.86 -20.53
N ASP A 183 6.31 -15.59 -21.64
CA ASP A 183 5.22 -16.31 -22.30
C ASP A 183 4.95 -17.71 -21.71
N THR A 184 5.92 -18.25 -20.97
CA THR A 184 5.87 -19.60 -20.39
C THR A 184 6.12 -19.61 -18.88
N ARG A 185 6.99 -18.72 -18.39
CA ARG A 185 7.34 -18.63 -16.96
C ARG A 185 6.34 -17.76 -16.19
N GLN A 186 6.05 -18.17 -14.96
CA GLN A 186 5.21 -17.44 -14.01
C GLN A 186 5.99 -16.29 -13.35
N VAL A 187 6.35 -15.29 -14.17
CA VAL A 187 7.05 -14.08 -13.74
C VAL A 187 6.21 -12.87 -14.14
N PHE A 188 5.94 -11.99 -13.19
CA PHE A 188 4.95 -10.93 -13.35
C PHE A 188 5.55 -9.55 -13.08
N ASN A 189 4.98 -8.55 -13.73
CA ASN A 189 5.35 -7.17 -13.50
C ASN A 189 4.65 -6.60 -12.26
N GLY A 190 5.40 -5.85 -11.47
CA GLY A 190 4.94 -5.30 -10.20
C GLY A 190 4.08 -4.04 -10.28
N GLY A 191 4.03 -3.35 -11.43
CA GLY A 191 3.45 -2.00 -11.52
C GLY A 191 1.93 -1.92 -11.50
N LEU A 192 1.25 -3.00 -11.88
CA LEU A 192 -0.13 -3.28 -11.49
C LEU A 192 -0.17 -4.74 -11.07
N SER A 193 -0.22 -4.99 -9.76
CA SER A 193 -0.12 -6.35 -9.22
C SER A 193 -0.92 -6.52 -7.94
N LEU A 194 -1.40 -7.73 -7.71
CA LEU A 194 -1.94 -8.18 -6.45
C LEU A 194 -0.93 -9.14 -5.81
N ARG A 195 -0.59 -8.93 -4.53
CA ARG A 195 0.46 -9.66 -3.83
C ARG A 195 0.04 -10.12 -2.43
N ASN A 196 0.48 -11.31 -2.03
CA ASN A 196 0.35 -11.87 -0.69
C ASN A 196 1.40 -11.24 0.25
N ARG A 197 0.98 -10.29 1.09
CA ARG A 197 1.86 -9.52 1.98
C ARG A 197 2.63 -10.40 2.98
N PRO A 198 2.01 -11.37 3.70
CA PRO A 198 2.76 -12.30 4.54
C PRO A 198 3.91 -13.02 3.80
N MET A 199 3.66 -13.53 2.59
CA MET A 199 4.68 -14.22 1.80
C MET A 199 5.77 -13.26 1.30
N MET A 200 5.40 -12.05 0.85
CA MET A 200 6.36 -10.98 0.52
C MET A 200 7.33 -10.75 1.69
N LEU A 201 6.80 -10.61 2.91
CA LEU A 201 7.60 -10.37 4.12
C LEU A 201 8.50 -11.56 4.47
N ASP A 202 8.02 -12.80 4.36
CA ASP A 202 8.84 -13.99 4.61
C ASP A 202 10.06 -14.04 3.67
N ILE A 203 9.83 -13.77 2.39
CA ILE A 203 10.89 -13.74 1.37
C ILE A 203 11.88 -12.61 1.67
N ILE A 204 11.41 -11.38 1.86
CA ILE A 204 12.26 -10.20 2.08
C ILE A 204 13.07 -10.30 3.38
N LYS A 205 12.55 -10.99 4.41
CA LYS A 205 13.29 -11.20 5.67
C LYS A 205 14.41 -12.22 5.56
N SER A 206 14.35 -13.11 4.57
CA SER A 206 15.34 -14.18 4.38
C SER A 206 16.28 -13.96 3.19
N ARG A 207 15.99 -12.97 2.32
CA ARG A 207 16.67 -12.77 1.04
C ARG A 207 16.86 -11.29 0.77
N ASP A 208 17.99 -10.93 0.17
CA ASP A 208 18.29 -9.57 -0.27
C ASP A 208 18.27 -9.47 -1.79
N TRP A 209 17.37 -8.65 -2.33
CA TRP A 209 17.20 -8.48 -3.79
C TRP A 209 18.50 -8.08 -4.48
N TRP A 210 19.27 -7.15 -3.90
CA TRP A 210 20.49 -6.66 -4.53
C TRP A 210 21.57 -7.75 -4.60
N THR A 211 21.76 -8.50 -3.53
CA THR A 211 22.74 -9.60 -3.47
C THR A 211 22.33 -10.73 -4.39
N ASP A 212 21.06 -11.14 -4.34
CA ASP A 212 20.53 -12.20 -5.20
C ASP A 212 20.66 -11.85 -6.68
N THR A 213 20.17 -10.68 -7.12
CA THR A 213 20.17 -10.33 -8.55
C THR A 213 21.55 -10.05 -9.14
N ASN A 214 22.60 -9.96 -8.33
CA ASN A 214 24.00 -9.92 -8.76
C ASN A 214 24.67 -11.31 -8.76
N THR A 215 23.96 -12.36 -8.36
CA THR A 215 24.45 -13.74 -8.43
C THR A 215 24.41 -14.21 -9.87
N LYS A 216 25.57 -14.59 -10.40
CA LYS A 216 25.71 -15.11 -11.76
C LYS A 216 24.92 -16.39 -11.94
N ASP A 217 24.34 -16.56 -13.12
CA ASP A 217 23.62 -17.75 -13.57
C ASP A 217 22.31 -18.02 -12.79
N ALA A 218 21.93 -17.13 -11.87
CA ALA A 218 20.62 -17.18 -11.22
C ALA A 218 19.52 -16.79 -12.21
N GLU A 219 18.34 -17.39 -12.11
CA GLU A 219 17.22 -17.09 -13.01
C GLU A 219 16.80 -15.61 -12.99
N TYR A 220 16.99 -14.95 -11.83
CA TYR A 220 16.66 -13.54 -11.61
C TYR A 220 17.87 -12.60 -11.80
N GLU A 221 18.99 -13.06 -12.36
CA GLU A 221 20.18 -12.23 -12.60
C GLU A 221 19.82 -10.96 -13.41
N GLY A 222 20.18 -9.79 -12.87
CA GLY A 222 19.91 -8.48 -13.51
C GLY A 222 18.44 -8.05 -13.58
N HIS A 223 17.52 -8.86 -13.06
CA HIS A 223 16.09 -8.56 -13.10
C HIS A 223 15.63 -7.64 -11.95
N GLY A 224 14.39 -7.11 -12.06
CA GLY A 224 13.80 -6.30 -11.01
C GLY A 224 13.28 -7.13 -9.84
N GLU A 225 12.89 -6.45 -8.77
CA GLU A 225 12.25 -7.00 -7.57
C GLU A 225 11.04 -7.86 -7.95
N ASP A 226 10.21 -7.41 -8.89
CA ASP A 226 8.99 -8.10 -9.30
C ASP A 226 9.27 -9.49 -9.92
N TYR A 227 10.28 -9.57 -10.78
CA TYR A 227 10.73 -10.84 -11.35
C TYR A 227 11.39 -11.72 -10.28
N TRP A 228 12.30 -11.16 -9.48
CA TRP A 228 12.98 -11.85 -8.39
C TRP A 228 11.98 -12.45 -7.41
N MET A 229 11.00 -11.67 -6.99
CA MET A 229 9.92 -12.09 -6.11
C MET A 229 9.07 -13.20 -6.72
N SER A 230 8.72 -13.09 -8.01
CA SER A 230 7.98 -14.14 -8.72
C SER A 230 8.72 -15.49 -8.68
N VAL A 231 10.03 -15.49 -8.92
CA VAL A 231 10.87 -16.70 -8.87
C VAL A 231 10.90 -17.27 -7.45
N LEU A 232 11.15 -16.44 -6.45
CA LEU A 232 11.25 -16.88 -5.05
C LEU A 232 9.92 -17.36 -4.46
N MET A 233 8.79 -16.81 -4.91
CA MET A 233 7.45 -17.31 -4.56
C MET A 233 7.21 -18.68 -5.19
N ARG A 234 7.54 -18.85 -6.47
CA ARG A 234 7.42 -20.15 -7.16
C ARG A 234 8.25 -21.23 -6.49
N GLU A 235 9.49 -20.93 -6.09
CA GLU A 235 10.36 -21.86 -5.35
C GLU A 235 9.78 -22.28 -3.99
N ARG A 236 8.93 -21.44 -3.38
CA ARG A 236 8.23 -21.73 -2.12
C ARG A 236 6.86 -22.38 -2.31
N GLY A 237 6.50 -22.75 -3.54
CA GLY A 237 5.22 -23.39 -3.83
C GLY A 237 4.02 -22.45 -3.75
N ALA A 238 4.22 -21.16 -4.01
CA ALA A 238 3.13 -20.18 -4.07
C ALA A 238 2.09 -20.55 -5.14
N HIS A 239 0.83 -20.20 -4.87
CA HIS A 239 -0.25 -20.33 -5.84
C HIS A 239 -0.16 -19.18 -6.85
N LEU A 240 0.50 -19.46 -7.98
CA LEU A 240 0.73 -18.50 -9.07
C LEU A 240 -0.13 -18.83 -10.29
N PRO A 241 -0.66 -17.81 -10.99
CA PRO A 241 -1.52 -18.03 -12.16
C PRO A 241 -0.72 -18.51 -13.37
N SER A 242 -1.42 -19.13 -14.31
CA SER A 242 -0.88 -19.31 -15.66
C SER A 242 -0.71 -17.96 -16.37
N VAL A 243 0.12 -17.91 -17.41
CA VAL A 243 0.25 -16.71 -18.26
C VAL A 243 -1.10 -16.28 -18.85
N LYS A 244 -1.95 -17.25 -19.24
CA LYS A 244 -3.29 -16.98 -19.76
C LYS A 244 -4.17 -16.26 -18.72
N GLU A 245 -4.16 -16.72 -17.47
CA GLU A 245 -4.94 -16.10 -16.41
C GLU A 245 -4.38 -14.72 -16.05
N ALA A 246 -3.06 -14.57 -15.95
CA ALA A 246 -2.39 -13.29 -15.70
C ALA A 246 -2.72 -12.21 -16.75
N LEU A 247 -2.92 -12.60 -18.01
CA LEU A 247 -3.35 -11.70 -19.09
C LEU A 247 -4.80 -11.20 -18.95
N THR A 248 -5.63 -11.87 -18.14
CA THR A 248 -6.97 -11.37 -17.77
C THR A 248 -6.89 -10.34 -16.64
N PHE A 249 -5.82 -10.36 -15.86
CA PHE A 249 -5.56 -9.35 -14.84
C PHE A 249 -4.93 -8.08 -15.42
N SER A 250 -3.77 -8.20 -16.08
CA SER A 250 -3.05 -7.02 -16.60
C SER A 250 -2.30 -7.26 -17.90
N LYS A 251 -2.31 -6.25 -18.80
CA LYS A 251 -1.54 -6.24 -20.05
C LYS A 251 -0.51 -5.09 -20.09
N GLN A 252 0.67 -5.38 -20.66
CA GLN A 252 1.79 -4.43 -20.73
C GLN A 252 2.67 -4.60 -21.98
N LEU A 253 3.14 -5.82 -22.28
CA LEU A 253 4.10 -6.03 -23.37
C LEU A 253 3.41 -6.09 -24.73
N PRO A 254 4.11 -5.78 -25.85
CA PRO A 254 3.48 -5.71 -27.16
C PRO A 254 2.73 -6.99 -27.56
N TRP A 255 3.25 -8.16 -27.17
CA TRP A 255 2.61 -9.44 -27.49
C TRP A 255 1.30 -9.68 -26.72
N HIS A 256 1.08 -9.03 -25.58
CA HIS A 256 -0.18 -9.15 -24.81
C HIS A 256 -1.37 -8.59 -25.61
N PHE A 257 -1.13 -7.54 -26.39
CA PHE A 257 -2.15 -6.84 -27.18
C PHE A 257 -2.50 -7.57 -28.48
N LYS A 258 -1.65 -8.51 -28.90
CA LYS A 258 -1.94 -9.42 -30.02
C LYS A 258 -2.90 -10.54 -29.61
N LEU A 259 -2.98 -10.82 -28.31
CA LEU A 259 -3.86 -11.84 -27.76
C LEU A 259 -5.25 -11.26 -27.46
N PRO A 260 -6.33 -12.03 -27.69
CA PRO A 260 -7.68 -11.58 -27.43
C PRO A 260 -7.93 -11.35 -25.94
N GLY A 261 -9.12 -10.84 -25.63
CA GLY A 261 -9.57 -10.58 -24.26
C GLY A 261 -9.14 -9.21 -23.75
N ASN A 262 -9.97 -8.68 -22.86
CA ASN A 262 -9.73 -7.41 -22.20
C ASN A 262 -9.38 -7.68 -20.74
N PRO A 263 -8.24 -7.17 -20.24
CA PRO A 263 -7.85 -7.34 -18.85
C PRO A 263 -8.67 -6.43 -17.93
N ILE A 264 -8.61 -6.68 -16.62
CA ILE A 264 -9.13 -5.71 -15.65
C ILE A 264 -8.30 -4.43 -15.62
N GLY A 265 -7.04 -4.48 -16.04
CA GLY A 265 -6.19 -3.30 -16.09
C GLY A 265 -4.98 -3.39 -17.02
N TYR A 266 -4.20 -2.32 -17.04
CA TYR A 266 -3.00 -2.21 -17.86
C TYR A 266 -1.87 -1.58 -17.06
N HIS A 267 -0.64 -1.89 -17.44
CA HIS A 267 0.55 -1.20 -16.94
C HIS A 267 1.44 -0.76 -18.10
N ARG A 268 2.04 0.44 -17.99
CA ARG A 268 2.90 1.06 -19.01
C ARG A 268 2.26 1.14 -20.40
N VAL A 269 0.93 1.20 -20.45
CA VAL A 269 0.16 1.24 -21.69
C VAL A 269 0.59 2.40 -22.58
N HIS A 270 0.97 3.55 -22.00
CA HIS A 270 1.49 4.71 -22.72
C HIS A 270 2.68 4.39 -23.65
N ARG A 271 3.51 3.38 -23.31
CA ARG A 271 4.59 2.91 -24.19
C ARG A 271 4.04 2.19 -25.43
N GLN A 272 2.93 1.49 -25.28
CA GLN A 272 2.24 0.79 -26.36
C GLN A 272 1.39 1.75 -27.19
N LEU A 273 0.69 2.70 -26.56
CA LEU A 273 -0.03 3.76 -27.27
C LEU A 273 0.90 4.54 -28.22
N ARG A 274 2.19 4.70 -27.87
CA ARG A 274 3.19 5.31 -28.75
C ARG A 274 3.63 4.42 -29.92
N ARG A 275 3.58 3.09 -29.77
CA ARG A 275 4.08 2.11 -30.75
C ARG A 275 3.01 1.64 -31.72
N ASP A 276 1.81 1.38 -31.22
CA ASP A 276 0.69 0.86 -31.99
C ASP A 276 -0.53 1.80 -31.86
N LYS A 277 -0.57 2.77 -32.77
CA LYS A 277 -1.66 3.75 -32.82
C LYS A 277 -3.03 3.12 -33.15
N LYS A 278 -3.05 1.91 -33.73
CA LYS A 278 -4.29 1.21 -34.09
C LYS A 278 -4.92 0.47 -32.91
N ALA A 279 -4.13 0.08 -31.91
CA ALA A 279 -4.64 -0.52 -30.68
C ALA A 279 -5.33 0.50 -29.76
N ILE A 280 -5.00 1.80 -29.89
CA ILE A 280 -5.49 2.87 -29.00
C ILE A 280 -7.03 2.95 -28.93
N PRO A 281 -7.78 3.02 -30.06
CA PRO A 281 -9.22 3.20 -29.99
C PRO A 281 -9.91 2.06 -29.26
N LYS A 282 -9.49 0.82 -29.51
CA LYS A 282 -10.03 -0.37 -28.83
C LYS A 282 -9.73 -0.39 -27.34
N ILE A 283 -8.52 0.03 -26.94
CA ILE A 283 -8.18 0.14 -25.51
C ILE A 283 -9.03 1.22 -24.85
N ARG A 284 -9.25 2.38 -25.49
CA ARG A 284 -10.08 3.46 -24.94
C ARG A 284 -11.57 3.13 -24.90
N GLU A 285 -12.06 2.34 -25.85
CA GLU A 285 -13.43 1.83 -25.82
C GLU A 285 -13.64 0.92 -24.60
N TRP A 286 -12.67 0.04 -24.34
CA TRP A 286 -12.71 -0.82 -23.17
C TRP A 286 -12.41 -0.08 -21.87
N CYS A 287 -11.43 0.82 -21.87
CA CYS A 287 -10.87 1.50 -20.71
C CYS A 287 -10.79 3.01 -21.00
N PRO A 288 -11.92 3.74 -20.98
CA PRO A 288 -11.97 5.18 -21.28
C PRO A 288 -11.01 6.04 -20.44
N GLU A 289 -10.73 5.61 -19.22
CA GLU A 289 -9.84 6.25 -18.26
C GLU A 289 -8.35 6.03 -18.55
N ILE A 290 -7.98 5.24 -19.56
CA ILE A 290 -6.61 4.79 -19.80
C ILE A 290 -5.60 5.95 -19.90
N ASP A 291 -6.04 7.13 -20.34
CA ASP A 291 -5.20 8.32 -20.49
C ASP A 291 -4.85 9.00 -19.14
N LEU A 292 -5.53 8.65 -18.05
CA LEU A 292 -5.13 9.02 -16.69
C LEU A 292 -3.83 8.30 -16.28
N ALA A 293 -3.59 7.10 -16.79
CA ALA A 293 -2.30 6.42 -16.65
C ALA A 293 -1.32 6.96 -17.68
N GLY A 294 -0.15 7.41 -17.23
CA GLY A 294 0.88 7.91 -18.13
C GLY A 294 2.24 7.91 -17.49
N THR A 295 3.27 8.28 -18.24
CA THR A 295 4.65 8.29 -17.73
C THR A 295 4.73 9.03 -16.40
N GLY A 296 4.99 8.28 -15.32
CA GLY A 296 5.28 8.83 -14.01
C GLY A 296 6.65 9.53 -14.02
N LYS A 297 6.98 10.18 -12.91
CA LYS A 297 8.33 10.75 -12.72
C LYS A 297 9.30 9.79 -12.05
N LEU A 298 8.78 8.73 -11.42
CA LEU A 298 9.57 7.61 -10.89
C LEU A 298 10.07 6.71 -12.03
N ARG A 299 11.18 5.99 -11.82
CA ARG A 299 11.88 5.20 -12.86
C ARG A 299 11.95 3.71 -12.56
#